data_AF-A0A519VQF4-F1
#
_entry.id   AF-A0A519VQF4-F1
#
_cell.length_a   1.000
_cell.length_b   1.000
_cell.length_c   1.000
_cell.angle_alpha   90.00
_cell.angle_beta   90.00
_cell.angle_gamma   90.00
#
_symmetry.space_group_name_H-M   'P 1'
#
loop_
_entity.id
_entity.type
_entity.pdbx_description
1 polymer ?
#
loop_
_entity_poly.entity_id
_entity_poly.type
_entity_poly.pdbx_seq_one_letter_code
_entity_poly.pdbx_strand_id
1 'polypeptide(L)'
;MTVHFSLPYRTAYGQRLALCGSLPALGHWNIAQALPLHYDEATTRWSAELAVPADAATAPITYKYVLLFEGGGVVWEWGDNRALALPADAAYARLEVRDFWRAPAQDDNELFTAAFTKALFRRPASAAPAAAKVATAKVAKGKKKADAHP
;
A
#
# COMPACT_ATOMS: atom_id res chain seq x y z
N MET A 1 21.20 -20.93 7.60
CA MET A 1 21.48 -19.61 8.21
C MET A 1 20.23 -19.15 8.93
N THR A 2 20.35 -18.40 10.03
CA THR A 2 19.21 -17.78 10.70
C THR A 2 19.19 -16.27 10.43
N VAL A 3 18.05 -15.74 10.00
CA VAL A 3 17.83 -14.29 9.88
C VAL A 3 17.02 -13.84 11.09
N HIS A 4 17.54 -12.91 11.88
CA HIS A 4 16.83 -12.29 12.99
C HIS A 4 16.34 -10.91 12.54
N PHE A 5 15.02 -10.76 12.50
CA PHE A 5 14.36 -9.50 12.21
C PHE A 5 14.09 -8.75 13.51
N SER A 6 14.31 -7.44 13.53
CA SER A 6 14.10 -6.62 14.71
C SER A 6 13.64 -5.21 14.35
N LEU A 7 12.45 -4.83 14.85
CA LEU A 7 11.75 -3.59 14.50
C LEU A 7 11.22 -2.89 15.77
N PRO A 8 11.62 -1.63 16.05
CA PRO A 8 11.06 -0.86 17.16
C PRO A 8 9.70 -0.30 16.75
N TYR A 9 8.64 -0.73 17.41
CA TYR A 9 7.27 -0.27 17.14
C TYR A 9 6.39 -0.43 18.37
N ARG A 10 5.56 0.58 18.65
CA ARG A 10 4.61 0.57 19.75
C ARG A 10 3.23 0.16 19.25
N THR A 11 2.70 -0.91 19.80
CA THR A 11 1.34 -1.39 19.55
C THR A 11 0.40 -0.99 20.69
N ALA A 12 -0.89 -0.96 20.40
CA ALA A 12 -1.95 -0.92 21.41
C ALA A 12 -2.34 -2.35 21.85
N TYR A 13 -3.21 -2.45 22.86
CA TYR A 13 -3.86 -3.72 23.20
C TYR A 13 -4.66 -4.27 22.01
N GLY A 14 -4.69 -5.61 21.86
CA GLY A 14 -5.35 -6.28 20.73
C GLY A 14 -4.62 -6.16 19.38
N GLN A 15 -3.43 -5.56 19.34
CA GLN A 15 -2.57 -5.51 18.14
C GLN A 15 -1.36 -6.45 18.27
N ARG A 16 -0.94 -7.04 17.15
CA ARG A 16 0.28 -7.84 17.01
C ARG A 16 0.97 -7.57 15.68
N LEU A 17 2.29 -7.64 15.64
CA LEU A 17 3.05 -7.58 14.38
C LEU A 17 3.36 -8.98 13.86
N ALA A 18 3.39 -9.11 12.54
CA ALA A 18 3.86 -10.28 11.82
C ALA A 18 4.68 -9.88 10.57
N LEU A 19 5.45 -10.83 10.05
CA LEU A 19 6.18 -10.75 8.80
C LEU A 19 5.52 -11.68 7.78
N CYS A 20 5.15 -11.13 6.63
CA CYS A 20 4.60 -11.91 5.52
C CYS A 20 5.45 -11.68 4.26
N GLY A 21 5.64 -12.71 3.45
CA GLY A 21 6.62 -12.65 2.36
C GLY A 21 6.67 -13.88 1.46
N SER A 22 7.66 -13.90 0.57
CA SER A 22 7.79 -14.89 -0.50
C SER A 22 8.24 -16.29 -0.06
N LEU A 23 8.76 -16.45 1.15
CA LEU A 23 9.17 -17.77 1.66
C LEU A 23 8.00 -18.55 2.27
N PRO A 24 8.06 -19.90 2.29
CA PRO A 24 7.07 -20.73 2.98
C PRO A 24 6.91 -20.38 4.46
N ALA A 25 8.04 -20.14 5.15
CA ALA A 25 8.08 -19.73 6.55
C ALA A 25 7.67 -18.26 6.79
N LEU A 26 7.42 -17.50 5.72
CA LEU A 26 6.78 -16.17 5.75
C LEU A 26 5.35 -16.21 5.16
N GLY A 27 4.82 -17.41 4.94
CA GLY A 27 3.44 -17.65 4.51
C GLY A 27 3.15 -17.50 3.02
N HIS A 28 4.13 -17.32 2.13
CA HIS A 28 3.89 -17.07 0.69
C HIS A 28 2.85 -15.96 0.42
N TRP A 29 2.97 -14.82 1.10
CA TRP A 29 2.02 -13.71 1.07
C TRP A 29 0.61 -14.00 1.63
N ASN A 30 0.37 -15.17 2.21
CA ASN A 30 -0.83 -15.48 3.00
C ASN A 30 -0.68 -14.99 4.45
N ILE A 31 -1.48 -13.99 4.83
CA ILE A 31 -1.49 -13.39 6.18
C ILE A 31 -1.79 -14.42 7.27
N ALA A 32 -2.61 -15.44 6.98
CA ALA A 32 -2.92 -16.50 7.95
C ALA A 32 -1.71 -17.42 8.26
N GLN A 33 -0.65 -17.34 7.46
CA GLN A 33 0.60 -18.08 7.60
C GLN A 33 1.80 -17.13 7.79
N ALA A 34 1.55 -15.85 8.06
CA ALA A 34 2.61 -14.88 8.36
C ALA A 34 3.33 -15.24 9.66
N LEU A 35 4.65 -15.04 9.68
CA LEU A 35 5.52 -15.29 10.83
C LEU A 35 5.20 -14.26 11.93
N PRO A 36 4.64 -14.65 13.10
CA PRO A 36 4.40 -13.71 14.18
C PRO A 36 5.71 -13.17 14.75
N LEU A 37 5.71 -11.90 15.15
CA LEU A 37 6.81 -11.34 15.93
C LEU A 37 6.47 -11.40 17.42
N HIS A 38 7.50 -11.46 18.25
CA HIS A 38 7.42 -11.37 19.70
C HIS A 38 7.85 -9.97 20.14
N TYR A 39 7.11 -9.36 21.06
CA TYR A 39 7.49 -8.09 21.69
C TYR A 39 8.35 -8.34 22.91
N ASP A 40 9.47 -7.63 22.99
CA ASP A 40 10.33 -7.57 24.16
C ASP A 40 10.15 -6.21 24.84
N GLU A 41 9.63 -6.22 26.07
CA GLU A 41 9.39 -5.03 26.88
C GLU A 41 10.69 -4.33 27.30
N ALA A 42 11.78 -5.07 27.49
CA ALA A 42 13.05 -4.52 27.96
C ALA A 42 13.79 -3.76 26.85
N THR A 43 13.74 -4.25 25.61
CA THR A 43 14.31 -3.53 24.45
C THR A 43 13.30 -2.62 23.73
N THR A 44 12.01 -2.76 24.00
CA THR A 44 10.89 -2.09 23.29
C THR A 44 10.83 -2.40 21.79
N ARG A 45 11.23 -3.62 21.41
CA ARG A 45 11.32 -4.06 20.02
C ARG A 45 10.49 -5.31 19.77
N TRP A 46 9.99 -5.42 18.56
CA TRP A 46 9.45 -6.66 18.01
C TRP A 46 10.55 -7.43 17.30
N SER A 47 10.59 -8.74 17.46
CA SER A 47 11.53 -9.60 16.75
C SER A 47 10.96 -10.96 16.34
N ALA A 48 11.59 -11.56 15.33
CA ALA A 48 11.36 -12.95 14.94
C ALA A 48 12.66 -13.54 14.36
N GLU A 49 12.85 -14.84 14.56
CA GLU A 49 13.92 -15.60 13.90
C GLU A 49 13.35 -16.46 12.78
N LEU A 50 14.01 -16.39 11.62
CA LEU A 50 13.68 -17.13 10.42
C LEU A 50 14.84 -18.06 10.08
N ALA A 51 14.62 -19.37 10.16
CA ALA A 51 15.53 -20.34 9.58
C ALA A 51 15.42 -20.27 8.05
N VAL A 52 16.51 -19.90 7.38
CA VAL A 52 16.59 -19.81 5.93
C VAL A 52 17.36 -21.04 5.40
N PRO A 53 16.73 -21.87 4.54
CA PRO A 53 17.38 -23.01 3.92
C PRO A 53 18.41 -22.55 2.87
N ALA A 54 19.40 -23.39 2.58
CA ALA A 54 20.60 -23.00 1.81
C ALA A 54 20.32 -22.71 0.33
N ASP A 55 19.26 -23.30 -0.23
CA ASP A 55 18.77 -23.08 -1.60
C ASP A 55 18.14 -21.69 -1.82
N ALA A 56 17.55 -21.11 -0.78
CA ALA A 56 16.96 -19.78 -0.81
C ALA A 56 17.98 -18.65 -1.05
N ALA A 57 19.29 -18.90 -0.91
CA ALA A 57 20.35 -17.93 -1.21
C ALA A 57 20.43 -17.54 -2.70
N THR A 58 19.73 -18.25 -3.58
CA THR A 58 19.69 -17.99 -5.04
C THR A 58 18.80 -16.82 -5.47
N ALA A 59 17.92 -16.33 -4.60
CA ALA A 59 17.02 -15.21 -4.88
C ALA A 59 16.84 -14.30 -3.65
N PRO A 60 16.60 -12.98 -3.84
CA PRO A 60 16.29 -12.10 -2.71
C PRO A 60 14.96 -12.50 -2.06
N ILE A 61 14.95 -12.63 -0.73
CA ILE A 61 13.70 -12.82 0.02
C ILE A 61 12.92 -11.51 -0.06
N THR A 62 11.70 -11.55 -0.59
CA THR A 62 10.78 -10.41 -0.49
C THR A 62 9.84 -10.58 0.69
N TYR A 63 9.64 -9.53 1.47
CA TYR A 63 8.87 -9.55 2.71
C TYR A 63 8.29 -8.18 3.02
N LYS A 64 7.35 -8.14 3.96
CA LYS A 64 6.69 -6.92 4.41
C LYS A 64 6.12 -7.09 5.82
N TYR A 65 6.21 -6.05 6.63
CA TYR A 65 5.58 -6.06 7.96
C TYR A 65 4.08 -5.82 7.86
N VAL A 66 3.33 -6.52 8.72
CA VAL A 66 1.88 -6.39 8.82
C VAL A 66 1.44 -6.29 10.29
N LEU A 67 0.62 -5.29 10.58
CA LEU A 67 -0.03 -5.06 11.86
C LEU A 67 -1.42 -5.71 11.82
N LEU A 68 -1.64 -6.67 12.71
CA LEU A 68 -2.86 -7.45 12.80
C LEU A 68 -3.63 -7.06 14.07
N PHE A 69 -4.94 -6.92 13.93
CA PHE A 69 -5.86 -6.56 15.00
C PHE A 69 -6.68 -7.78 15.42
N GLU A 70 -7.06 -7.87 16.69
CA GLU A 70 -7.87 -8.96 17.23
C GLU A 70 -9.21 -9.12 16.49
N GLY A 71 -9.87 -8.00 16.15
CA GLY A 71 -11.09 -7.97 15.32
C GLY A 71 -10.89 -8.26 13.82
N GLY A 72 -9.78 -8.89 13.42
CA GLY A 72 -9.50 -9.28 12.03
C GLY A 72 -9.00 -8.15 11.11
N GLY A 73 -8.81 -6.94 11.64
CA GLY A 73 -8.19 -5.84 10.89
C GLY A 73 -6.74 -6.16 10.49
N VAL A 74 -6.35 -5.70 9.30
CA VAL A 74 -5.00 -5.90 8.74
C VAL A 74 -4.51 -4.57 8.17
N VAL A 75 -3.35 -4.11 8.62
CA VAL A 75 -2.66 -2.94 8.07
C VAL A 75 -1.25 -3.36 7.66
N TRP A 76 -0.95 -3.26 6.37
CA TRP A 76 0.41 -3.43 5.87
C TRP A 76 1.22 -2.15 6.12
N GLU A 77 2.55 -2.28 6.26
CA GLU A 77 3.41 -1.11 6.18
C GLU A 77 3.32 -0.44 4.79
N TRP A 78 3.76 0.80 4.70
CA TRP A 78 3.66 1.58 3.48
C TRP A 78 4.83 1.32 2.49
N GLY A 79 4.59 1.65 1.22
CA GLY A 79 5.56 1.48 0.12
C GLY A 79 5.68 0.04 -0.39
N ASP A 80 6.67 -0.17 -1.25
CA ASP A 80 6.95 -1.47 -1.87
C ASP A 80 7.45 -2.52 -0.88
N ASN A 81 7.38 -3.79 -1.30
CA ASN A 81 7.92 -4.93 -0.57
C ASN A 81 9.41 -4.73 -0.29
N ARG A 82 9.85 -5.08 0.92
CA ARG A 82 11.28 -5.12 1.27
C ARG A 82 11.93 -6.31 0.57
N ALA A 83 13.19 -6.15 0.18
CA ALA A 83 14.01 -7.22 -0.37
C ALA A 83 15.25 -7.43 0.52
N LEU A 84 15.49 -8.66 0.92
CA LEU A 84 16.70 -9.08 1.63
C LEU A 84 17.52 -9.96 0.70
N ALA A 85 18.63 -9.41 0.20
CA ALA A 85 19.66 -10.21 -0.45
C ALA A 85 20.41 -11.01 0.62
N LEU A 86 20.52 -12.31 0.43
CA LEU A 86 21.29 -13.18 1.31
C LEU A 86 22.75 -13.22 0.84
N PRO A 87 23.74 -13.27 1.74
CA PRO A 87 25.12 -13.54 1.35
C PRO A 87 25.20 -14.92 0.70
N ALA A 88 25.88 -15.01 -0.45
CA ALA A 88 26.15 -16.28 -1.12
C ALA A 88 27.21 -17.13 -0.39
N ASP A 89 27.95 -16.53 0.55
CA ASP A 89 28.95 -17.21 1.38
C ASP A 89 28.30 -17.87 2.61
N ALA A 90 28.55 -19.17 2.77
CA ALA A 90 28.08 -19.98 3.89
C ALA A 90 28.74 -19.64 5.24
N ALA A 91 29.74 -18.76 5.28
CA ALA A 91 30.41 -18.31 6.50
C ALA A 91 29.47 -17.66 7.54
N TYR A 92 28.33 -17.09 7.11
CA TYR A 92 27.41 -16.39 8.01
C TYR A 92 26.34 -17.31 8.61
N ALA A 93 26.53 -17.70 9.87
CA ALA A 93 25.54 -18.47 10.62
C ALA A 93 24.25 -17.67 10.93
N ARG A 94 24.38 -16.37 11.21
CA ARG A 94 23.29 -15.46 11.59
C ARG A 94 23.39 -14.12 10.85
N LEU A 95 22.25 -13.59 10.41
CA LEU A 95 22.09 -12.28 9.79
C LEU A 95 21.12 -11.43 10.63
N GLU A 96 21.46 -10.18 10.90
CA GLU A 96 20.66 -9.25 11.70
C GLU A 96 20.01 -8.19 10.80
N VAL A 97 18.67 -8.16 10.77
CA VAL A 97 17.88 -7.21 10.00
C VAL A 97 17.21 -6.22 10.95
N ARG A 98 17.63 -4.96 10.90
CA ARG A 98 17.12 -3.89 11.76
C ARG A 98 16.30 -2.90 10.96
N ASP A 99 14.99 -3.06 11.03
CA ASP A 99 14.02 -2.25 10.29
C ASP A 99 13.31 -1.22 11.16
N PHE A 100 12.57 -0.32 10.50
CA PHE A 100 11.60 0.60 11.10
C PHE A 100 10.30 0.52 10.30
N TRP A 101 9.15 0.70 10.96
CA TRP A 101 7.84 0.66 10.31
C TRP A 101 7.67 1.83 9.33
N ARG A 102 7.31 1.54 8.07
CA ARG A 102 6.95 2.56 7.08
C ARG A 102 5.52 3.02 7.31
N ALA A 103 5.34 4.18 7.94
CA ALA A 103 4.03 4.80 8.10
C ALA A 103 3.56 5.43 6.77
N PRO A 104 2.25 5.48 6.48
CA PRO A 104 1.74 6.10 5.25
C PRO A 104 1.87 7.64 5.20
N ALA A 105 2.17 8.29 6.32
CA ALA A 105 2.16 9.74 6.49
C ALA A 105 3.56 10.31 6.80
N GLN A 106 4.59 9.91 6.05
CA GLN A 106 5.87 10.63 6.04
C GLN A 106 5.78 11.81 5.06
N ASP A 107 6.50 12.91 5.33
CA ASP A 107 6.34 14.20 4.65
C ASP A 107 6.46 14.12 3.11
N ASP A 108 7.25 13.18 2.60
CA ASP A 108 7.40 12.90 1.16
C ASP A 108 6.07 12.52 0.47
N ASN A 109 5.10 11.95 1.21
CA ASN A 109 3.79 11.56 0.69
C ASN A 109 2.79 12.73 0.62
N GLU A 110 2.93 13.75 1.47
CA GLU A 110 2.06 14.91 1.45
C GLU A 110 2.23 15.69 0.12
N LEU A 111 3.47 15.73 -0.39
CA LEU A 111 3.82 16.30 -1.69
C LEU A 111 3.16 15.58 -2.89
N PHE A 112 2.80 14.30 -2.75
CA PHE A 112 2.05 13.56 -3.79
C PHE A 112 0.53 13.70 -3.68
N THR A 113 -0.01 14.08 -2.52
CA THR A 113 -1.47 14.23 -2.30
C THR A 113 -2.08 15.54 -2.81
N ALA A 114 -1.81 15.88 -4.07
CA ALA A 114 -2.60 16.71 -5.01
C ALA A 114 -3.14 18.13 -4.65
N ALA A 115 -3.29 18.49 -3.37
CA ALA A 115 -3.88 19.75 -2.92
C ALA A 115 -2.91 20.93 -3.14
N PHE A 116 -1.62 20.73 -2.86
CA PHE A 116 -0.61 21.79 -2.97
C PHE A 116 -0.35 22.19 -4.43
N THR A 117 -0.20 21.21 -5.34
CA THR A 117 0.09 21.44 -6.75
C THR A 117 -1.04 22.15 -7.50
N LYS A 118 -2.31 21.79 -7.21
CA LYS A 118 -3.48 22.41 -7.87
C LYS A 118 -3.75 23.84 -7.39
N ALA A 119 -3.32 24.22 -6.19
CA ALA A 119 -3.45 25.59 -5.70
C ALA A 119 -2.40 26.51 -6.34
N LEU A 120 -1.12 26.08 -6.34
CA LEU A 120 0.00 26.90 -6.81
C LEU A 120 0.09 27.05 -8.34
N PHE A 121 -0.18 25.99 -9.11
CA PHE A 121 -0.07 26.04 -10.58
C PHE A 121 -1.36 26.47 -11.30
N ARG A 122 -2.35 27.00 -10.57
CA ARG A 122 -3.58 27.56 -11.18
C ARG A 122 -3.32 28.92 -11.82
N ARG A 123 -2.59 28.93 -12.94
CA ARG A 123 -2.53 30.09 -13.83
C ARG A 123 -3.95 30.39 -14.32
N PRO A 124 -4.50 31.61 -14.13
CA PRO A 124 -5.75 31.98 -14.77
C PRO A 124 -5.52 31.97 -16.29
N ALA A 125 -6.27 31.14 -17.00
CA ALA A 125 -6.33 31.24 -18.46
C ALA A 125 -6.93 32.60 -18.80
N SER A 126 -6.26 33.35 -19.66
CA SER A 126 -6.74 34.66 -20.12
C SER A 126 -8.12 34.51 -20.75
N ALA A 127 -9.07 35.36 -20.35
CA ALA A 127 -10.43 35.29 -20.86
C ALA A 127 -10.49 35.81 -22.30
N ALA A 128 -10.58 34.90 -23.28
CA ALA A 128 -11.00 35.23 -24.63
C ALA A 128 -12.52 35.47 -24.65
N PRO A 129 -13.02 36.45 -25.43
CA PRO A 129 -14.40 36.92 -25.33
C PRO A 129 -15.44 35.93 -25.86
N ALA A 130 -16.66 36.04 -25.34
CA ALA A 130 -17.75 35.11 -25.57
C ALA A 130 -18.28 35.12 -27.03
N ALA A 131 -18.47 33.92 -27.60
CA ALA A 131 -19.28 33.72 -28.79
C ALA A 131 -20.69 33.28 -28.40
N ALA A 132 -21.68 34.15 -28.62
CA ALA A 132 -23.09 33.83 -28.39
C ALA A 132 -23.73 33.20 -29.64
N LYS A 133 -24.54 32.16 -29.44
CA LYS A 133 -25.96 32.13 -29.87
C LYS A 133 -26.70 30.91 -29.31
N VAL A 134 -28.02 31.07 -29.15
CA VAL A 134 -28.87 30.28 -28.26
C VAL A 134 -29.92 29.47 -29.04
N ALA A 135 -30.20 28.27 -28.53
CA ALA A 135 -31.39 27.43 -28.69
C ALA A 135 -31.75 26.83 -30.08
N THR A 136 -32.14 25.56 -30.01
CA THR A 136 -32.70 24.72 -31.07
C THR A 136 -34.17 24.36 -30.77
N ALA A 137 -34.85 23.80 -31.79
CA ALA A 137 -36.17 23.15 -31.76
C ALA A 137 -37.40 24.10 -31.76
N LYS A 138 -38.56 23.73 -32.33
CA LYS A 138 -39.06 22.42 -32.80
C LYS A 138 -39.74 22.51 -34.18
N VAL A 139 -39.69 21.42 -34.96
CA VAL A 139 -40.64 21.15 -36.05
C VAL A 139 -41.49 19.94 -35.66
N ALA A 140 -42.81 20.08 -35.70
CA ALA A 140 -43.76 18.96 -35.64
C ALA A 140 -44.94 19.28 -36.55
N LYS A 141 -45.23 18.40 -37.51
CA LYS A 141 -46.21 18.64 -38.59
C LYS A 141 -47.16 17.45 -38.72
N GLY A 142 -48.47 17.69 -38.61
CA GLY A 142 -49.54 16.73 -38.90
C GLY A 142 -50.71 16.80 -37.90
N LYS A 143 -51.94 16.38 -38.23
CA LYS A 143 -52.50 16.04 -39.55
C LYS A 143 -54.05 15.99 -39.47
N LYS A 144 -54.73 16.83 -40.26
CA LYS A 144 -56.01 16.60 -41.01
C LYS A 144 -57.19 15.84 -40.36
N LYS A 145 -58.34 16.52 -40.22
CA LYS A 145 -59.73 16.08 -40.53
C LYS A 145 -60.46 17.30 -41.13
N ALA A 146 -61.18 17.25 -42.27
CA ALA A 146 -62.41 16.49 -42.57
C ALA A 146 -63.60 17.05 -41.74
N ASP A 147 -64.72 17.49 -42.30
CA ASP A 147 -65.25 17.43 -43.70
C ASP A 147 -65.71 18.85 -44.16
N ALA A 148 -66.50 19.16 -45.21
CA ALA A 148 -67.39 18.38 -46.09
C ALA A 148 -67.64 19.06 -47.49
N HIS A 149 -68.73 18.66 -48.16
CA HIS A 149 -69.33 19.18 -49.41
C HIS A 149 -70.87 18.94 -49.34
N PRO A 150 -71.70 19.50 -50.24
CA PRO A 150 -71.41 20.44 -51.32
C PRO A 150 -71.94 21.88 -51.08
#